data_AF-A0AAN5YZE9-F1
#
_entry.id   AF-A0AAN5YZE9-F1
#
_cell.length_a   1.000
_cell.length_b   1.000
_cell.length_c   1.000
_cell.angle_alpha   90.00
_cell.angle_beta   90.00
_cell.angle_gamma   90.00
#
_symmetry.space_group_name_H-M   'P 1'
#
loop_
_entity.id
_entity.type
_entity.pdbx_description
1 polymer ?
#
loop_
_entity_poly.entity_id
_entity_poly.type
_entity_poly.pdbx_seq_one_letter_code
_entity_poly.pdbx_strand_id
1 'polypeptide(L)'
;MFRLPATSSMFELPSPYPLKHVTDQDLQNLVVVLWNWELCENCKVRPGQQPCSPQTCPAVRWSRLKLFFDYYRKVTAEYVPDMVVGVPPALQSHTDLMAIIRQLKDNSDKTRSELTVICFSNQSDDQIPIPADQNRALDLALRVMTMITCSLEAGSANTLEAGLQPAQWAQDMTWPQFISNVFPTNEYSGVEEGAATFHQINDRVTARRLSKVARLSLVPTNELSNHLKLNQKDGTVELFHHTSFLKEVLIASKGDTKSVVNHQ
;
A
#
# COMPACT_ATOMS: atom_id res chain seq x y z
N MET A 1 49.29 32.54 -22.40
CA MET A 1 49.05 31.28 -21.66
C MET A 1 47.94 31.58 -20.65
N PHE A 2 46.68 31.53 -21.08
CA PHE A 2 45.53 31.85 -20.22
C PHE A 2 44.98 30.54 -19.66
N ARG A 3 45.11 30.36 -18.34
CA ARG A 3 44.45 29.26 -17.62
C ARG A 3 42.97 29.62 -17.46
N LEU A 4 42.10 28.80 -18.04
CA LEU A 4 40.68 28.79 -17.70
C LEU A 4 40.51 28.14 -16.33
N PRO A 5 39.69 28.69 -15.41
CA PRO A 5 39.35 28.01 -14.18
C PRO A 5 38.38 26.86 -14.48
N ALA A 6 38.81 25.64 -14.19
CA ALA A 6 37.93 24.50 -14.04
C ALA A 6 37.19 24.64 -12.71
N THR A 7 35.85 24.74 -12.78
CA THR A 7 34.85 24.27 -11.79
C THR A 7 33.52 24.97 -12.07
N SER A 8 32.87 24.59 -13.17
CA SER A 8 31.41 24.65 -13.17
C SER A 8 30.95 23.45 -12.37
N SER A 9 30.50 23.70 -11.14
CA SER A 9 29.61 22.78 -10.42
C SER A 9 28.46 22.48 -11.38
N MET A 10 28.50 21.28 -11.94
CA MET A 10 27.43 20.72 -12.74
C MET A 10 26.22 20.67 -11.80
N PHE A 11 25.19 21.46 -12.09
CA PHE A 11 23.92 21.42 -11.39
C PHE A 11 23.48 19.96 -11.30
N GLU A 12 23.60 19.35 -10.12
CA GLU A 12 22.94 18.06 -9.86
C GLU A 12 21.44 18.35 -9.93
N LEU A 13 20.85 18.06 -11.08
CA LEU A 13 19.42 18.10 -11.24
C LEU A 13 18.83 17.13 -10.21
N PRO A 14 17.88 17.58 -9.36
CA PRO A 14 17.23 16.68 -8.42
C PRO A 14 16.67 15.49 -9.18
N SER A 15 16.94 14.28 -8.68
CA SER A 15 16.40 13.04 -9.26
C SER A 15 14.87 13.19 -9.40
N PRO A 16 14.27 12.91 -10.58
CA PRO A 16 12.83 12.99 -10.75
C PRO A 16 12.06 11.90 -9.98
N TYR A 17 12.77 11.02 -9.28
CA TYR A 17 12.22 9.94 -8.47
C TYR A 17 12.55 10.18 -6.99
N PRO A 18 11.78 11.02 -6.27
CA PRO A 18 12.09 11.40 -4.89
C PRO A 18 12.02 10.22 -3.91
N LEU A 19 11.28 9.16 -4.25
CA LEU A 19 11.04 7.99 -3.41
C LEU A 19 11.81 6.73 -3.89
N LYS A 20 12.78 6.89 -4.79
CA LYS A 20 13.53 5.76 -5.36
C LYS A 20 14.41 5.03 -4.34
N HIS A 21 14.95 5.77 -3.38
CA HIS A 21 15.93 5.28 -2.43
C HIS A 21 15.29 5.08 -1.05
N VAL A 22 15.04 3.82 -0.70
CA VAL A 22 14.50 3.44 0.61
C VAL A 22 15.63 3.02 1.55
N THR A 23 15.73 3.69 2.69
CA THR A 23 16.66 3.34 3.77
C THR A 23 16.03 2.37 4.78
N ASP A 24 16.85 1.75 5.63
CA ASP A 24 16.34 0.95 6.75
C ASP A 24 15.52 1.80 7.74
N GLN A 25 15.86 3.08 7.90
CA GLN A 25 15.09 4.01 8.73
C GLN A 25 13.70 4.24 8.15
N ASP A 26 13.57 4.36 6.83
CA ASP A 26 12.26 4.50 6.17
C ASP A 26 11.38 3.26 6.41
N LEU A 27 11.97 2.07 6.36
CA LEU A 27 11.24 0.83 6.64
C LEU A 27 10.82 0.71 8.11
N GLN A 28 11.66 1.18 9.03
CA GLN A 28 11.28 1.25 10.44
C GLN A 28 10.10 2.20 10.65
N ASN A 29 10.19 3.40 10.07
CA ASN A 29 9.12 4.39 10.13
C ASN A 29 7.83 3.85 9.49
N LEU A 30 7.95 3.09 8.40
CA LEU A 30 6.82 2.44 7.73
C LEU A 30 6.08 1.48 8.65
N VAL A 31 6.77 0.56 9.31
CA VAL A 31 6.11 -0.43 10.19
C VAL A 31 5.53 0.20 11.46
N VAL A 32 6.15 1.28 11.95
CA VAL A 32 5.60 2.10 13.05
C VAL A 32 4.28 2.75 12.60
N VAL A 33 4.25 3.37 11.43
CA VAL A 33 3.06 4.08 10.95
C VAL A 33 1.94 3.12 10.54
N LEU A 34 2.26 2.01 9.87
CA LEU A 34 1.25 1.04 9.45
C LEU A 34 0.66 0.28 10.62
N TRP A 35 1.50 -0.22 11.54
CA TRP A 35 1.09 -1.23 12.52
C TRP A 35 1.40 -0.87 13.97
N ASN A 36 1.78 0.39 14.24
CA ASN A 36 2.09 0.89 15.57
C ASN A 36 3.18 0.05 16.27
N TRP A 37 4.17 -0.41 15.51
CA TRP A 37 5.26 -1.23 16.05
C TRP A 37 6.09 -0.45 17.07
N GLU A 38 6.19 -0.95 18.30
CA GLU A 38 7.09 -0.44 19.34
C GLU A 38 8.44 -1.17 19.28
N LEU A 39 9.43 -0.55 18.63
CA LEU A 39 10.77 -1.12 18.49
C LEU A 39 11.61 -0.89 19.75
N CYS A 40 12.28 -1.93 20.27
CA CYS A 40 13.30 -1.77 21.30
C CYS A 40 14.56 -1.07 20.76
N GLU A 41 15.40 -0.51 21.64
CA GLU A 41 16.60 0.27 21.26
C GLU A 41 17.52 -0.46 20.27
N ASN A 42 17.76 -1.75 20.47
CA ASN A 42 18.61 -2.53 19.56
C ASN A 42 17.98 -2.67 18.16
N CYS A 43 16.66 -2.81 18.09
CA CYS A 43 15.94 -2.92 16.82
C CYS A 43 15.69 -1.58 16.13
N LYS A 44 15.86 -0.45 16.83
CA LYS A 44 15.92 0.88 16.18
C LYS A 44 17.21 1.05 15.36
N VAL A 45 18.31 0.46 15.83
CA VAL A 45 19.60 0.51 15.10
C VAL A 45 19.70 -0.59 14.06
N ARG A 46 19.34 -1.83 14.43
CA ARG A 46 19.42 -3.01 13.55
C ARG A 46 18.18 -3.89 13.71
N PRO A 47 17.11 -3.62 12.95
CA PRO A 47 15.86 -4.38 13.03
C PRO A 47 16.08 -5.87 12.79
N GLY A 48 15.46 -6.72 13.62
CA GLY A 48 15.51 -8.18 13.46
C GLY A 48 16.84 -8.85 13.83
N GLN A 49 17.83 -8.11 14.36
CA GLN A 49 19.07 -8.68 14.88
C GLN A 49 19.04 -8.90 16.41
N GLN A 50 19.83 -9.85 16.89
CA GLN A 50 20.02 -10.12 18.32
C GLN A 50 21.12 -9.21 18.92
N PRO A 51 21.05 -8.80 20.19
CA PRO A 51 20.05 -9.18 21.20
C PRO A 51 18.77 -8.32 21.11
N CYS A 52 17.64 -8.94 20.83
CA CYS A 52 16.32 -8.30 20.82
C CYS A 52 15.49 -8.90 21.95
N SER A 53 14.66 -8.10 22.65
CA SER A 53 13.67 -8.64 23.60
C SER A 53 12.56 -9.35 22.81
N PRO A 54 12.56 -10.69 22.71
CA PRO A 54 11.73 -11.37 21.72
C PRO A 54 10.25 -11.45 22.14
N GLN A 55 9.98 -11.25 23.44
CA GLN A 55 8.65 -11.40 24.00
C GLN A 55 7.74 -10.20 23.70
N THR A 56 8.32 -9.03 23.49
CA THR A 56 7.56 -7.78 23.32
C THR A 56 7.87 -7.07 21.99
N CYS A 57 9.10 -7.16 21.49
CA CYS A 57 9.48 -6.42 20.30
C CYS A 57 8.96 -7.10 19.02
N PRO A 58 8.16 -6.41 18.18
CA PRO A 58 7.62 -6.99 16.95
C PRO A 58 8.70 -7.23 15.88
N ALA A 59 9.89 -6.62 16.04
CA ALA A 59 11.02 -6.78 15.14
C ALA A 59 11.51 -8.24 14.96
N VAL A 60 11.14 -9.16 15.85
CA VAL A 60 11.36 -10.61 15.64
C VAL A 60 10.70 -11.12 14.35
N ARG A 61 9.72 -10.40 13.81
CA ARG A 61 9.01 -10.72 12.55
C ARG A 61 9.57 -9.98 11.34
N TRP A 62 10.60 -9.14 11.50
CA TRP A 62 11.17 -8.29 10.44
C TRP A 62 11.56 -9.08 9.19
N SER A 63 12.27 -10.20 9.34
CA SER A 63 12.70 -11.03 8.20
C SER A 63 11.53 -11.61 7.41
N ARG A 64 10.37 -11.83 8.04
CA ARG A 64 9.15 -12.33 7.39
C ARG A 64 8.49 -11.28 6.50
N LEU A 65 8.82 -10.00 6.68
CA LEU A 65 8.29 -8.87 5.91
C LEU A 65 9.12 -8.54 4.67
N LYS A 66 10.18 -9.30 4.37
CA LYS A 66 11.05 -9.03 3.22
C LYS A 66 10.28 -8.79 1.91
N LEU A 67 9.30 -9.65 1.59
CA LEU A 67 8.50 -9.51 0.37
C LEU A 67 7.68 -8.21 0.34
N PHE A 68 7.11 -7.83 1.48
CA PHE A 68 6.39 -6.56 1.61
C PHE A 68 7.33 -5.36 1.45
N PHE A 69 8.53 -5.41 2.06
CA PHE A 69 9.52 -4.35 1.88
C PHE A 69 10.02 -4.25 0.43
N ASP A 70 10.18 -5.37 -0.26
CA ASP A 70 10.55 -5.39 -1.68
C ASP A 70 9.42 -4.81 -2.54
N TYR A 71 8.16 -5.11 -2.21
CA TYR A 71 6.98 -4.46 -2.80
C TYR A 71 6.97 -2.95 -2.56
N TYR A 72 7.15 -2.50 -1.31
CA TYR A 72 7.19 -1.09 -0.95
C TYR A 72 8.26 -0.32 -1.75
N ARG A 73 9.48 -0.86 -1.82
CA ARG A 73 10.57 -0.29 -2.63
C ARG A 73 10.19 -0.15 -4.09
N LYS A 74 9.54 -1.18 -4.65
CA LYS A 74 9.10 -1.16 -6.05
C LYS A 74 8.06 -0.07 -6.30
N VAL A 75 6.96 -0.06 -5.53
CA VAL A 75 5.85 0.87 -5.80
C VAL A 75 6.20 2.33 -5.51
N THR A 76 7.10 2.57 -4.55
CA THR A 76 7.57 3.93 -4.27
C THR A 76 8.57 4.42 -5.31
N ALA A 77 9.46 3.55 -5.82
CA ALA A 77 10.38 3.92 -6.90
C ALA A 77 9.67 4.27 -8.22
N GLU A 78 8.43 3.81 -8.42
CA GLU A 78 7.58 4.14 -9.57
C GLU A 78 6.90 5.52 -9.43
N TYR A 79 6.97 6.18 -8.27
CA TYR A 79 6.40 7.50 -8.09
C TYR A 79 7.22 8.57 -8.81
N VAL A 80 6.56 9.27 -9.73
CA VAL A 80 7.09 10.41 -10.48
C VAL A 80 6.11 11.57 -10.32
N PRO A 81 6.52 12.68 -9.69
CA PRO A 81 5.69 13.86 -9.63
C PRO A 81 5.62 14.57 -10.99
N ASP A 82 4.57 15.35 -11.19
CA ASP A 82 4.48 16.22 -12.36
C ASP A 82 5.41 17.42 -12.13
N MET A 83 6.49 17.47 -12.89
CA MET A 83 7.52 18.50 -12.75
C MET A 83 7.06 19.81 -13.40
N VAL A 84 6.41 20.67 -12.61
CA VAL A 84 6.04 22.04 -13.02
C VAL A 84 6.99 23.03 -12.35
N VAL A 85 7.59 23.93 -13.15
CA VAL A 85 8.56 24.92 -12.65
C VAL A 85 7.90 25.80 -11.58
N GLY A 86 8.51 25.84 -10.39
CA GLY A 86 8.05 26.65 -9.26
C GLY A 86 6.99 25.97 -8.38
N VAL A 87 6.49 24.78 -8.75
CA VAL A 87 5.53 24.02 -7.94
C VAL A 87 6.25 22.82 -7.30
N PRO A 88 6.20 22.65 -5.98
CA PRO A 88 6.84 21.51 -5.34
C PRO A 88 6.03 20.21 -5.58
N PRO A 89 6.70 19.04 -5.57
CA PRO A 89 6.00 17.76 -5.67
C PRO A 89 5.23 17.45 -4.38
N ALA A 90 4.16 16.67 -4.50
CA ALA A 90 3.33 16.25 -3.37
C ALA A 90 4.08 15.35 -2.38
N LEU A 91 5.05 14.56 -2.87
CA LEU A 91 5.96 13.77 -2.05
C LEU A 91 7.41 14.11 -2.41
N GLN A 92 8.16 14.65 -1.45
CA GLN A 92 9.60 14.91 -1.58
C GLN A 92 10.42 13.80 -0.92
N SER A 93 9.81 13.05 0.00
CA SER A 93 10.47 12.03 0.81
C SER A 93 9.51 10.94 1.26
N HIS A 94 10.06 9.82 1.75
CA HIS A 94 9.26 8.80 2.42
C HIS A 94 8.59 9.33 3.70
N THR A 95 9.15 10.36 4.35
CA THR A 95 8.53 10.99 5.52
C THR A 95 7.20 11.64 5.18
N ASP A 96 7.10 12.29 4.01
CA ASP A 96 5.85 12.89 3.52
C ASP A 96 4.79 11.80 3.28
N LEU A 97 5.20 10.68 2.66
CA LEU A 97 4.33 9.53 2.44
C LEU A 97 3.80 8.98 3.76
N MET A 98 4.67 8.85 4.78
CA MET A 98 4.26 8.44 6.12
C MET A 98 3.31 9.45 6.77
N ALA A 99 3.48 10.75 6.53
CA ALA A 99 2.59 11.78 7.05
C ALA A 99 1.17 11.62 6.47
N ILE A 100 1.06 11.41 5.15
CA ILE A 100 -0.23 11.12 4.50
C ILE A 100 -0.86 9.84 5.06
N ILE A 101 -0.10 8.75 5.21
CA ILE A 101 -0.63 7.50 5.78
C ILE A 101 -1.20 7.73 7.19
N ARG A 102 -0.53 8.54 8.03
CA ARG A 102 -1.09 8.92 9.35
C ARG A 102 -2.42 9.68 9.20
N GLN A 103 -2.49 10.66 8.30
CA GLN A 103 -3.74 11.41 8.06
C GLN A 103 -4.88 10.50 7.59
N LEU A 104 -4.60 9.51 6.73
CA LEU A 104 -5.61 8.51 6.33
C LEU A 104 -6.14 7.72 7.53
N LYS A 105 -5.26 7.30 8.44
CA LYS A 105 -5.65 6.54 9.63
C LYS A 105 -6.42 7.40 10.64
N ASP A 106 -5.90 8.59 10.93
CA ASP A 106 -6.43 9.48 11.97
C ASP A 106 -7.76 10.13 11.57
N ASN A 107 -8.04 10.24 10.27
CA ASN A 107 -9.24 10.88 9.72
C ASN A 107 -10.03 9.90 8.83
N SER A 108 -10.20 8.64 9.28
CA SER A 108 -10.86 7.59 8.49
C SER A 108 -12.34 7.85 8.16
N ASP A 109 -12.99 8.76 8.88
CA ASP A 109 -14.35 9.25 8.63
C ASP A 109 -14.43 10.27 7.48
N LYS A 110 -13.29 10.80 7.03
CA LYS A 110 -13.22 11.82 5.98
C LYS A 110 -13.21 11.22 4.59
N THR A 111 -13.86 11.92 3.68
CA THR A 111 -13.86 11.62 2.25
C THR A 111 -12.48 11.92 1.66
N ARG A 112 -12.21 11.37 0.47
CA ARG A 112 -10.96 11.65 -0.27
C ARG A 112 -10.74 13.15 -0.49
N SER A 113 -11.79 13.89 -0.82
CA SER A 113 -11.71 15.34 -1.06
C SER A 113 -11.28 16.10 0.21
N GLU A 114 -11.85 15.75 1.36
CA GLU A 114 -11.48 16.33 2.66
C GLU A 114 -10.06 15.95 3.07
N LEU A 115 -9.66 14.68 2.86
CA LEU A 115 -8.29 14.22 3.10
C LEU A 115 -7.25 14.94 2.24
N THR A 116 -7.61 15.26 1.00
CA THR A 116 -6.75 16.05 0.09
C THR A 116 -6.48 17.43 0.69
N VAL A 117 -7.52 18.11 1.18
CA VAL A 117 -7.39 19.40 1.87
C VAL A 117 -6.53 19.26 3.13
N ILE A 118 -6.80 18.26 3.98
CA ILE A 118 -6.04 18.02 5.22
C ILE A 118 -4.54 17.81 4.94
N CYS A 119 -4.20 17.07 3.89
CA CYS A 119 -2.81 16.74 3.58
C CYS A 119 -2.04 17.89 2.93
N PHE A 120 -2.70 18.77 2.17
CA PHE A 120 -2.01 19.73 1.29
C PHE A 120 -2.33 21.21 1.53
N SER A 121 -3.35 21.55 2.32
CA SER A 121 -3.78 22.96 2.51
C SER A 121 -2.98 23.78 3.52
N ASN A 122 -2.07 23.17 4.29
CA ASN A 122 -1.22 23.91 5.24
C ASN A 122 -0.01 24.59 4.58
N GLN A 123 0.11 24.49 3.25
CA GLN A 123 1.19 25.09 2.47
C GLN A 123 0.74 26.47 1.97
N SER A 124 1.64 27.45 1.90
CA SER A 124 1.32 28.73 1.26
C SER A 124 0.84 28.51 -0.17
N ASP A 125 -0.02 29.37 -0.72
CA ASP A 125 -0.61 29.18 -2.07
C ASP A 125 0.44 28.85 -3.16
N ASP A 126 1.64 29.44 -3.08
CA ASP A 126 2.75 29.20 -4.02
C ASP A 126 3.47 27.84 -3.84
N GLN A 127 3.10 27.06 -2.83
CA GLN A 127 3.71 25.77 -2.50
C GLN A 127 2.75 24.60 -2.67
N ILE A 128 1.49 24.82 -3.06
CA ILE A 128 0.53 23.73 -3.16
C ILE A 128 0.88 22.85 -4.39
N PRO A 129 1.10 21.54 -4.21
CA PRO A 129 1.36 20.62 -5.32
C PRO A 129 0.19 20.61 -6.30
N ILE A 130 0.42 20.31 -7.57
CA ILE A 130 -0.70 20.28 -8.52
C ILE A 130 -1.71 19.17 -8.16
N PRO A 131 -3.02 19.34 -8.43
CA PRO A 131 -4.06 18.38 -8.02
C PRO A 131 -3.84 16.95 -8.51
N ALA A 132 -3.27 16.76 -9.70
CA ALA A 132 -2.95 15.42 -10.22
C ALA A 132 -1.91 14.70 -9.34
N ASP A 133 -0.92 15.43 -8.83
CA ASP A 133 0.14 14.89 -7.99
C ASP A 133 -0.33 14.60 -6.57
N GLN A 134 -1.20 15.46 -6.03
CA GLN A 134 -1.90 15.21 -4.76
C GLN A 134 -2.68 13.89 -4.81
N ASN A 135 -3.41 13.65 -5.90
CA ASN A 135 -4.16 12.41 -6.10
C ASN A 135 -3.24 11.18 -6.16
N ARG A 136 -2.14 11.24 -6.92
CA ARG A 136 -1.16 10.15 -6.97
C ARG A 136 -0.52 9.86 -5.61
N ALA A 137 -0.24 10.90 -4.83
CA ALA A 137 0.30 10.75 -3.49
C ALA A 137 -0.68 10.04 -2.54
N LEU A 138 -1.98 10.40 -2.59
CA LEU A 138 -3.04 9.71 -1.85
C LEU A 138 -3.22 8.26 -2.30
N ASP A 139 -3.22 8.02 -3.62
CA ASP A 139 -3.34 6.67 -4.19
C ASP A 139 -2.17 5.78 -3.74
N LEU A 140 -0.94 6.32 -3.77
CA LEU A 140 0.25 5.61 -3.29
C LEU A 140 0.18 5.32 -1.79
N ALA A 141 -0.24 6.30 -0.98
CA ALA A 141 -0.40 6.11 0.47
C ALA A 141 -1.40 5.00 0.79
N LEU A 142 -2.58 5.02 0.16
CA LEU A 142 -3.60 3.98 0.36
C LEU A 142 -3.11 2.63 -0.17
N ARG A 143 -2.43 2.60 -1.32
CA ARG A 143 -1.84 1.38 -1.90
C ARG A 143 -0.76 0.76 -1.02
N VAL A 144 0.07 1.57 -0.36
CA VAL A 144 1.05 1.08 0.63
C VAL A 144 0.35 0.55 1.88
N MET A 145 -0.71 1.24 2.32
CA MET A 145 -1.47 0.85 3.52
C MET A 145 -2.28 -0.45 3.33
N THR A 146 -2.74 -0.73 2.11
CA THR A 146 -3.74 -1.80 1.86
C THR A 146 -3.27 -2.86 0.87
N MET A 147 -2.20 -2.61 0.11
CA MET A 147 -1.79 -3.40 -1.05
C MET A 147 -2.88 -3.52 -2.13
N ILE A 148 -3.72 -2.50 -2.24
CA ILE A 148 -4.77 -2.37 -3.26
C ILE A 148 -4.47 -1.16 -4.13
N THR A 149 -4.44 -1.38 -5.43
CA THR A 149 -4.25 -0.33 -6.43
C THR A 149 -5.56 0.42 -6.60
N CYS A 150 -5.53 1.73 -6.34
CA CYS A 150 -6.68 2.61 -6.49
C CYS A 150 -6.34 3.82 -7.35
N SER A 151 -7.38 4.46 -7.89
CA SER A 151 -7.28 5.74 -8.58
C SER A 151 -8.57 6.54 -8.43
N LEU A 152 -8.46 7.85 -8.61
CA LEU A 152 -9.64 8.73 -8.64
C LEU A 152 -10.56 8.42 -9.83
N GLU A 153 -9.97 8.24 -11.01
CA GLU A 153 -10.69 7.93 -12.25
C GLU A 153 -10.54 6.44 -12.57
N ALA A 154 -11.65 5.77 -12.86
CA ALA A 154 -11.60 4.40 -13.36
C ALA A 154 -10.92 4.40 -14.74
N GLY A 155 -9.75 3.75 -14.86
CA GLY A 155 -9.09 3.51 -16.15
C GLY A 155 -8.20 4.64 -16.68
N SER A 156 -7.53 5.42 -15.83
CA SER A 156 -6.55 6.44 -16.27
C SER A 156 -5.49 5.85 -17.24
N ALA A 157 -5.09 6.62 -18.25
CA ALA A 157 -4.25 6.15 -19.36
C ALA A 157 -2.90 5.54 -18.94
N ASN A 158 -2.28 6.05 -17.87
CA ASN A 158 -1.03 5.51 -17.32
C ASN A 158 -1.20 4.10 -16.72
N THR A 159 -2.42 3.62 -16.48
CA THR A 159 -2.67 2.32 -15.84
C THR A 159 -2.94 1.19 -16.82
N LEU A 160 -3.29 1.51 -18.07
CA LEU A 160 -3.49 0.53 -19.14
C LEU A 160 -2.19 -0.20 -19.50
N GLU A 161 -1.03 0.47 -19.39
CA GLU A 161 0.28 -0.11 -19.71
C GLU A 161 0.74 -1.18 -18.70
N ALA A 162 0.21 -1.17 -17.47
CA ALA A 162 0.53 -2.15 -16.43
C ALA A 162 -0.44 -3.35 -16.37
N GLY A 163 -1.51 -3.35 -17.17
CA GLY A 163 -2.53 -4.40 -17.18
C GLY A 163 -3.36 -4.51 -15.88
N LEU A 164 -3.20 -3.56 -14.96
CA LEU A 164 -3.99 -3.45 -13.73
C LEU A 164 -5.16 -2.50 -13.99
N GLN A 165 -6.36 -2.88 -13.56
CA GLN A 165 -7.52 -1.97 -13.53
C GLN A 165 -7.69 -1.54 -12.08
N PRO A 166 -7.29 -0.32 -11.70
CA PRO A 166 -7.39 0.15 -10.33
C PRO A 166 -8.85 0.18 -9.89
N ALA A 167 -9.10 -0.12 -8.63
CA ALA A 167 -10.41 0.13 -8.04
C ALA A 167 -10.60 1.64 -7.85
N GLN A 168 -11.80 2.13 -8.13
CA GLN A 168 -12.07 3.56 -8.02
C GLN A 168 -12.24 3.97 -6.55
N TRP A 169 -11.45 4.94 -6.10
CA TRP A 169 -11.65 5.63 -4.83
C TRP A 169 -12.10 7.07 -5.11
N ALA A 170 -13.42 7.28 -5.12
CA ALA A 170 -14.06 8.53 -5.52
C ALA A 170 -13.86 9.68 -4.51
N GLN A 171 -14.07 10.93 -4.95
CA GLN A 171 -13.87 12.14 -4.13
C GLN A 171 -14.71 12.16 -2.85
N ASP A 172 -15.95 11.69 -2.94
CA ASP A 172 -16.98 11.67 -1.90
C ASP A 172 -16.95 10.37 -1.06
N MET A 173 -15.96 9.51 -1.29
CA MET A 173 -15.85 8.21 -0.65
C MET A 173 -14.75 8.22 0.43
N THR A 174 -15.05 7.67 1.61
CA THR A 174 -14.03 7.44 2.64
C THR A 174 -13.19 6.21 2.28
N TRP A 175 -11.94 6.12 2.74
CA TRP A 175 -11.12 4.94 2.44
C TRP A 175 -11.70 3.63 3.04
N PRO A 176 -12.36 3.61 4.23
CA PRO A 176 -13.01 2.39 4.71
C PRO A 176 -14.16 1.95 3.80
N GLN A 177 -14.98 2.89 3.31
CA GLN A 177 -16.04 2.59 2.34
C GLN A 177 -15.48 2.00 1.05
N PHE A 178 -14.36 2.56 0.55
CA PHE A 178 -13.65 2.01 -0.59
C PHE A 178 -13.24 0.54 -0.35
N ILE A 179 -12.66 0.22 0.80
CA ILE A 179 -12.28 -1.16 1.15
C ILE A 179 -13.49 -2.08 1.21
N SER A 180 -14.61 -1.64 1.81
CA SER A 180 -15.86 -2.39 1.82
C SER A 180 -16.41 -2.66 0.42
N ASN A 181 -16.22 -1.72 -0.51
CA ASN A 181 -16.64 -1.89 -1.91
C ASN A 181 -15.74 -2.88 -2.67
N VAL A 182 -14.43 -2.91 -2.37
CA VAL A 182 -13.48 -3.86 -2.97
C VAL A 182 -13.71 -5.28 -2.45
N PHE A 183 -14.06 -5.44 -1.17
CA PHE A 183 -14.39 -6.72 -0.55
C PHE A 183 -15.84 -6.73 -0.04
N PRO A 184 -16.83 -6.80 -0.94
CA PRO A 184 -18.21 -6.79 -0.55
C PRO A 184 -18.49 -7.98 0.36
N THR A 185 -18.92 -7.70 1.58
CA THR A 185 -19.30 -8.72 2.58
C THR A 185 -20.71 -9.22 2.30
N ASN A 186 -21.08 -9.39 1.04
CA ASN A 186 -22.38 -9.93 0.68
C ASN A 186 -22.50 -11.28 1.38
N GLU A 187 -23.39 -11.34 2.38
CA GLU A 187 -23.94 -12.60 2.82
C GLU A 187 -24.47 -13.25 1.56
N TYR A 188 -23.84 -14.33 1.14
CA TYR A 188 -24.31 -15.12 0.01
C TYR A 188 -25.70 -15.61 0.40
N SER A 189 -26.74 -14.86 0.08
CA SER A 189 -28.12 -15.29 0.22
C SER A 189 -28.30 -16.38 -0.81
N GLY A 190 -28.04 -17.62 -0.40
CA GLY A 190 -28.13 -18.83 -1.22
C GLY A 190 -29.56 -19.15 -1.62
N VAL A 191 -30.20 -18.22 -2.34
CA VAL A 191 -31.53 -18.33 -2.90
C VAL A 191 -31.43 -18.05 -4.40
N GLU A 192 -30.56 -18.81 -5.06
CA GLU A 192 -30.84 -19.26 -6.43
C GLU A 192 -30.86 -20.78 -6.40
N GLU A 193 -32.07 -21.29 -6.55
CA GLU A 193 -32.47 -22.69 -6.59
C GLU A 193 -31.70 -23.43 -7.70
N GLY A 194 -30.51 -23.94 -7.34
CA GLY A 194 -29.60 -24.63 -8.27
C GLY A 194 -28.11 -24.44 -7.97
N ALA A 195 -27.73 -23.44 -7.17
CA ALA A 195 -26.34 -23.25 -6.76
C ALA A 195 -25.97 -24.24 -5.66
N ALA A 196 -25.05 -25.16 -5.97
CA ALA A 196 -24.46 -26.06 -5.00
C ALA A 196 -24.03 -25.28 -3.75
N THR A 197 -24.70 -25.54 -2.63
CA THR A 197 -24.35 -24.99 -1.31
C THR A 197 -22.84 -25.11 -1.10
N PHE A 198 -22.18 -23.98 -0.79
CA PHE A 198 -20.75 -23.89 -0.45
C PHE A 198 -20.30 -24.93 0.59
N HIS A 199 -21.24 -25.46 1.39
CA HIS A 199 -21.06 -26.60 2.28
C HIS A 199 -20.70 -27.95 1.61
N GLN A 200 -20.65 -28.02 0.28
CA GLN A 200 -20.22 -29.19 -0.48
C GLN A 200 -18.89 -29.02 -1.23
N ILE A 201 -18.05 -28.04 -0.84
CA ILE A 201 -16.64 -28.07 -1.25
C ILE A 201 -16.01 -29.26 -0.53
N ASN A 202 -16.03 -30.40 -1.22
CA ASN A 202 -15.48 -31.66 -0.79
C ASN A 202 -14.01 -31.47 -0.41
N ASP A 203 -13.54 -32.07 0.69
CA ASP A 203 -12.12 -32.09 1.13
C ASP A 203 -11.15 -32.56 0.02
N ARG A 204 -11.70 -33.19 -1.02
CA ARG A 204 -11.04 -33.56 -2.27
C ARG A 204 -10.65 -32.37 -3.15
N VAL A 205 -11.14 -31.16 -2.94
CA VAL A 205 -10.80 -29.95 -3.71
C VAL A 205 -9.57 -29.31 -3.06
N THR A 206 -8.39 -29.86 -3.38
CA THR A 206 -7.11 -29.29 -2.94
C THR A 206 -6.47 -28.46 -4.04
N ALA A 207 -5.64 -27.47 -3.69
CA ALA A 207 -4.85 -26.70 -4.66
C ALA A 207 -4.08 -27.62 -5.64
N ARG A 208 -3.53 -28.73 -5.14
CA ARG A 208 -2.85 -29.74 -5.95
C ARG A 208 -3.76 -30.38 -7.00
N ARG A 209 -5.03 -30.63 -6.68
CA ARG A 209 -6.01 -31.20 -7.61
C ARG A 209 -6.56 -30.15 -8.56
N LEU A 210 -6.77 -28.92 -8.11
CA LEU A 210 -7.09 -27.79 -8.99
C LEU A 210 -6.00 -27.62 -10.06
N SER A 211 -4.72 -27.68 -9.67
CA SER A 211 -3.63 -27.60 -10.64
C SER A 211 -3.48 -28.84 -11.52
N LYS A 212 -3.58 -30.05 -10.96
CA LYS A 212 -3.31 -31.28 -11.72
C LYS A 212 -4.49 -31.78 -12.55
N VAL A 213 -5.71 -31.64 -12.03
CA VAL A 213 -6.92 -32.21 -12.63
C VAL A 213 -7.66 -31.14 -13.41
N ALA A 214 -7.93 -29.99 -12.79
CA ALA A 214 -8.61 -28.87 -13.45
C ALA A 214 -7.66 -28.00 -14.31
N ARG A 215 -6.36 -28.33 -14.33
CA ARG A 215 -5.32 -27.63 -15.10
C ARG A 215 -5.22 -26.14 -14.78
N LEU A 216 -5.57 -25.75 -13.55
CA LEU A 216 -5.47 -24.37 -13.10
C LEU A 216 -4.02 -23.99 -12.78
N SER A 217 -3.55 -22.87 -13.32
CA SER A 217 -2.26 -22.29 -12.97
C SER A 217 -2.41 -21.39 -11.75
N LEU A 218 -1.62 -21.59 -10.71
CA LEU A 218 -1.63 -20.74 -9.52
C LEU A 218 -0.45 -19.76 -9.62
N VAL A 219 -0.73 -18.46 -9.74
CA VAL A 219 0.31 -17.43 -9.90
C VAL A 219 0.28 -16.44 -8.74
N PRO A 220 1.45 -15.96 -8.27
CA PRO A 220 1.47 -14.95 -7.21
C PRO A 220 0.95 -13.61 -7.72
N THR A 221 0.20 -12.89 -6.89
CA THR A 221 -0.20 -11.49 -7.13
C THR A 221 0.19 -10.58 -5.96
N ASN A 222 0.55 -9.34 -6.27
CA ASN A 222 0.77 -8.28 -5.26
C ASN A 222 -0.52 -7.51 -4.95
N GLU A 223 -1.56 -7.70 -5.77
CA GLU A 223 -2.83 -7.00 -5.64
C GLU A 223 -3.77 -7.83 -4.77
N LEU A 224 -4.09 -7.31 -3.57
CA LEU A 224 -4.94 -8.03 -2.63
C LEU A 224 -6.35 -8.26 -3.18
N SER A 225 -6.89 -7.31 -3.96
CA SER A 225 -8.21 -7.43 -4.58
C SER A 225 -8.29 -8.55 -5.63
N ASN A 226 -7.15 -9.00 -6.15
CA ASN A 226 -7.10 -10.10 -7.11
C ASN A 226 -6.93 -11.47 -6.44
N HIS A 227 -6.90 -11.56 -5.12
CA HIS A 227 -6.79 -12.85 -4.45
C HIS A 227 -7.94 -13.80 -4.85
N LEU A 228 -7.59 -14.99 -5.32
CA LEU A 228 -8.49 -16.03 -5.83
C LEU A 228 -9.27 -15.63 -7.09
N LYS A 229 -8.86 -14.57 -7.78
CA LYS A 229 -9.43 -14.20 -9.07
C LYS A 229 -9.06 -15.24 -10.13
N LEU A 230 -10.07 -15.83 -10.76
CA LEU A 230 -9.90 -16.77 -11.87
C LEU A 230 -9.95 -16.02 -13.20
N ASN A 231 -8.85 -16.07 -13.95
CA ASN A 231 -8.85 -15.77 -15.36
C ASN A 231 -9.28 -17.02 -16.14
N GLN A 232 -10.52 -17.01 -16.62
CA GLN A 232 -11.08 -18.14 -17.37
C GLN A 232 -10.41 -18.37 -18.73
N LYS A 233 -9.75 -17.35 -19.31
CA LYS A 233 -9.16 -17.45 -20.64
C LYS A 233 -7.91 -18.34 -20.65
N ASP A 234 -7.09 -18.23 -19.62
CA ASP A 234 -5.82 -18.96 -19.49
C ASP A 234 -5.83 -20.00 -18.36
N GLY A 235 -6.91 -20.08 -17.59
CA GLY A 235 -7.04 -21.00 -16.45
C GLY A 235 -6.16 -20.59 -15.27
N THR A 236 -5.80 -19.32 -15.16
CA THR A 236 -4.93 -18.82 -14.08
C THR A 236 -5.74 -18.34 -12.89
N VAL A 237 -5.32 -18.69 -11.68
CA VAL A 237 -5.84 -18.16 -10.41
C VAL A 237 -4.73 -17.36 -9.72
N GLU A 238 -5.02 -16.10 -9.42
CA GLU A 238 -4.09 -15.22 -8.71
C GLU A 238 -4.12 -15.47 -7.19
N LEU A 239 -2.94 -15.63 -6.58
CA LEU A 239 -2.77 -15.88 -5.15
C LEU A 239 -1.99 -14.74 -4.50
N PHE A 240 -2.64 -14.02 -3.60
CA PHE A 240 -1.98 -13.00 -2.80
C PHE A 240 -0.98 -13.67 -1.85
N HIS A 241 0.29 -13.30 -1.97
CA HIS A 241 1.40 -14.05 -1.35
C HIS A 241 2.07 -13.31 -0.20
N HIS A 242 1.72 -12.04 0.07
CA HIS A 242 2.25 -11.24 1.19
C HIS A 242 1.55 -11.60 2.51
N THR A 243 1.57 -12.88 2.88
CA THR A 243 0.84 -13.37 4.08
C THR A 243 1.33 -12.73 5.38
N SER A 244 2.61 -12.35 5.46
CA SER A 244 3.15 -11.62 6.62
C SER A 244 2.52 -10.23 6.76
N PHE A 245 2.27 -9.52 5.65
CA PHE A 245 1.58 -8.23 5.66
C PHE A 245 0.18 -8.37 6.28
N LEU A 246 -0.62 -9.35 5.81
CA LEU A 246 -1.96 -9.60 6.35
C LEU A 246 -1.93 -9.96 7.84
N LYS A 247 -0.94 -10.74 8.27
CA LYS A 247 -0.76 -11.06 9.70
C LYS A 247 -0.52 -9.82 10.53
N GLU A 248 0.30 -8.88 10.07
CA GLU A 248 0.52 -7.62 10.80
C GLU A 248 -0.73 -6.73 10.83
N VAL A 249 -1.47 -6.63 9.72
CA VAL A 249 -2.77 -5.92 9.70
C VAL A 249 -3.75 -6.51 10.72
N LEU A 250 -3.82 -7.85 10.81
CA LEU A 250 -4.67 -8.55 11.79
C LEU A 250 -4.19 -8.38 13.24
N ILE A 251 -2.88 -8.25 13.47
CA ILE A 251 -2.33 -8.00 14.81
C ILE A 251 -2.65 -6.57 15.23
N ALA A 252 -2.42 -5.59 14.35
CA ALA A 252 -2.66 -4.18 14.62
C ALA A 252 -4.15 -3.90 14.90
N SER A 253 -5.06 -4.42 14.07
CA SER A 253 -6.51 -4.24 14.24
C SER A 253 -7.08 -4.80 15.56
N LYS A 254 -6.44 -5.84 16.13
CA LYS A 254 -6.81 -6.39 17.45
C LYS A 254 -6.34 -5.50 18.61
N GLY A 255 -5.31 -4.69 18.41
CA GLY A 255 -4.88 -3.66 19.35
C GLY A 255 -5.90 -2.53 19.42
N ASP A 256 -6.37 -2.06 18.26
CA ASP A 256 -7.30 -0.95 18.13
C ASP A 256 -8.70 -1.26 18.71
N THR A 257 -9.12 -2.52 18.71
CA THR A 257 -10.40 -2.91 19.33
C THR A 257 -10.36 -2.89 20.86
N LYS A 258 -9.18 -2.99 21.48
CA LYS A 258 -9.04 -2.95 22.95
C LYS A 258 -9.03 -1.52 23.51
N SER A 259 -8.60 -0.54 22.72
CA SER A 259 -8.63 0.88 23.12
C SER A 259 -10.04 1.47 23.09
N VAL A 260 -10.92 0.98 22.21
CA VAL A 260 -12.33 1.43 22.14
C VAL A 260 -13.16 0.95 23.34
N VAL A 261 -12.84 -0.21 23.91
CA VAL A 261 -13.58 -0.78 25.07
C VAL A 261 -13.22 -0.09 26.40
N ASN A 262 -12.06 0.57 26.50
CA ASN A 262 -11.62 1.23 27.73
C ASN A 262 -12.11 2.69 27.88
N HIS A 263 -12.96 3.17 26.96
CA HIS A 263 -13.57 4.50 26.99
C HIS A 263 -15.11 4.49 27.07
N GLN A 264 -15.71 3.36 27.49
CA GLN A 264 -17.13 3.27 27.85
C GLN A 264 -17.30 3.13 29.37
#